data_AF-A0A819R1K3-F1
#
_entry.id   AF-A0A819R1K3-F1
#
_cell.length_a   1.000
_cell.length_b   1.000
_cell.length_c   1.000
_cell.angle_alpha   90.00
_cell.angle_beta   90.00
_cell.angle_gamma   90.00
#
_symmetry.space_group_name_H-M   'P 1'
#
loop_
_entity.id
_entity.type
_entity.pdbx_description
1 polymer ?
#
loop_
_entity_poly.entity_id
_entity_poly.type
_entity_poly.pdbx_seq_one_letter_code
_entity_poly.pdbx_strand_id
1 'polypeptide(L)'
;MALVEYDFIVRNIPSNPDGYPRSVIIIHHANSSWDVDRPFPGPLIRAKFGDQLRIHITNMLRDQSTAIHFHGLHMINNPWADGTAHITQCPISPYEKFTYEFNITQTGTFWYHSHNAQQYADGLLGPIILDHDSIEQRYDYGSNDYVIILQEWYHETWSDLMTAYQGPYGAYRGSIPVYPWPPTSFLINGHGRFDCSTLNCSDNHTLKDSCGFVHHVQCIPLRSPFFGPCNPNAHPVDEFLCSHGKQIRLRLMNAASGIPFRFWIDQHNLTIVAGESIEIEE
;
A
#
# COMPACT_ATOMS: atom_id res chain seq x y z
N MET A 1 8.52 26.97 -10.11
CA MET A 1 8.49 26.85 -8.65
C MET A 1 7.11 27.28 -8.19
N ALA A 2 6.19 26.32 -8.13
CA ALA A 2 4.90 26.49 -7.48
C ALA A 2 4.94 25.84 -6.09
N LEU A 3 4.07 26.30 -5.19
CA LEU A 3 3.75 25.57 -3.97
C LEU A 3 2.62 24.58 -4.29
N VAL A 4 2.87 23.30 -4.05
CA VAL A 4 1.86 22.23 -4.16
C VAL A 4 1.51 21.79 -2.74
N GLU A 5 0.23 21.89 -2.37
CA GLU A 5 -0.22 21.68 -1.00
C GLU A 5 -1.26 20.56 -0.91
N TYR A 6 -1.11 19.69 0.09
CA TYR A 6 -2.02 18.59 0.42
C TYR A 6 -2.41 18.65 1.89
N ASP A 7 -3.70 18.44 2.18
CA ASP A 7 -4.21 18.26 3.55
C ASP A 7 -4.82 16.86 3.68
N PHE A 8 -4.17 16.02 4.49
CA PHE A 8 -4.52 14.63 4.69
C PHE A 8 -4.88 14.32 6.14
N ILE A 9 -5.80 13.38 6.29
CA ILE A 9 -6.20 12.81 7.58
C ILE A 9 -5.91 11.31 7.57
N VAL A 10 -5.25 10.84 8.63
CA VAL A 10 -4.96 9.42 8.87
C VAL A 10 -5.94 8.88 9.90
N ARG A 11 -6.59 7.74 9.63
CA ARG A 11 -7.55 7.12 10.56
C ARG A 11 -7.75 5.63 10.31
N ASN A 12 -8.31 4.93 11.29
CA ASN A 12 -8.80 3.57 11.10
C ASN A 12 -10.24 3.58 10.59
N ILE A 13 -10.50 2.75 9.58
CA ILE A 13 -11.86 2.48 9.11
C ILE A 13 -12.10 0.97 9.00
N PRO A 14 -13.34 0.50 9.17
CA PRO A 14 -13.70 -0.83 8.68
C PRO A 14 -13.63 -0.84 7.15
N SER A 15 -12.92 -1.79 6.56
CA SER A 15 -12.88 -2.01 5.10
C SER A 15 -12.67 -3.49 4.78
N ASN A 16 -12.86 -3.86 3.52
CA ASN A 16 -12.74 -5.24 3.03
C ASN A 16 -12.01 -5.31 1.67
N PRO A 17 -10.72 -4.92 1.57
CA PRO A 17 -9.95 -4.88 0.31
C PRO A 17 -10.02 -6.13 -0.57
N ASP A 18 -10.03 -7.31 0.05
CA ASP A 18 -10.10 -8.61 -0.63
C ASP A 18 -11.42 -9.36 -0.39
N GLY A 19 -12.38 -8.69 0.23
CA GLY A 19 -13.64 -9.29 0.65
C GLY A 19 -13.73 -9.66 2.13
N TYR A 20 -12.61 -9.69 2.86
CA TYR A 20 -12.60 -9.95 4.30
C TYR A 20 -12.67 -8.64 5.12
N PRO A 21 -13.73 -8.41 5.92
CA PRO A 21 -13.86 -7.19 6.69
C PRO A 21 -12.87 -7.11 7.87
N ARG A 22 -11.99 -6.10 7.85
CA ARG A 22 -11.03 -5.79 8.93
C ARG A 22 -10.86 -4.29 9.12
N SER A 23 -10.11 -3.91 10.16
CA SER A 23 -9.66 -2.53 10.33
C SER A 23 -8.52 -2.25 9.34
N VAL A 24 -8.62 -1.14 8.62
CA VAL A 24 -7.61 -0.63 7.68
C VAL A 24 -7.24 0.78 8.09
N ILE A 25 -5.95 1.08 8.09
CA ILE A 25 -5.44 2.43 8.30
C ILE A 25 -5.43 3.12 6.94
N ILE A 26 -6.27 4.15 6.79
CA ILE A 26 -6.33 4.94 5.56
C ILE A 26 -5.72 6.32 5.76
N ILE A 27 -5.31 6.90 4.64
CA ILE A 27 -5.00 8.31 4.49
C ILE A 27 -5.89 8.87 3.39
N HIS A 28 -6.55 10.00 3.66
CA HIS A 28 -7.50 10.58 2.72
C HIS A 28 -7.44 12.11 2.78
N HIS A 29 -7.92 12.79 1.73
CA HIS A 29 -8.02 14.25 1.74
C HIS A 29 -8.95 14.72 2.85
N ALA A 30 -8.58 15.80 3.56
CA ALA A 30 -9.40 16.35 4.64
C ALA A 30 -10.82 16.75 4.22
N ASN A 31 -11.02 17.08 2.95
CA ASN A 31 -12.31 17.44 2.36
C ASN A 31 -13.06 16.27 1.68
N SER A 32 -12.52 15.04 1.75
CA SER A 32 -13.16 13.83 1.18
C SER A 32 -13.98 13.07 2.20
N SER A 33 -15.02 12.38 1.73
CA SER A 33 -15.92 11.59 2.57
C SER A 33 -15.36 10.17 2.71
N TRP A 34 -14.47 9.98 3.68
CA TRP A 34 -13.81 8.68 3.93
C TRP A 34 -14.79 7.51 4.13
N ASP A 35 -16.00 7.77 4.61
CA ASP A 35 -17.05 6.79 4.87
C ASP A 35 -17.75 6.30 3.59
N VAL A 36 -17.73 7.14 2.55
CA VAL A 36 -18.27 6.86 1.22
C VAL A 36 -17.16 6.34 0.31
N ASP A 37 -16.06 7.09 0.20
CA ASP A 37 -15.02 6.85 -0.81
C ASP A 37 -14.05 5.72 -0.39
N ARG A 38 -13.94 5.46 0.93
CA ARG A 38 -13.03 4.48 1.57
C ARG A 38 -11.69 4.34 0.83
N PRO A 39 -10.97 5.45 0.59
CA PRO A 39 -9.85 5.44 -0.33
C PRO A 39 -8.73 4.57 0.23
N PHE A 40 -8.42 3.52 -0.50
CA PHE A 40 -7.28 2.65 -0.25
C PHE A 40 -6.84 2.06 -1.59
N PRO A 41 -5.59 2.29 -2.05
CA PRO A 41 -4.52 3.06 -1.43
C PRO A 41 -4.84 4.55 -1.24
N GLY A 42 -3.96 5.26 -0.53
CA GLY A 42 -4.07 6.69 -0.29
C GLY A 42 -4.02 7.53 -1.57
N PRO A 43 -4.46 8.81 -1.53
CA PRO A 43 -4.46 9.70 -2.67
C PRO A 43 -3.10 9.88 -3.34
N LEU A 44 -3.11 10.07 -4.66
CA LEU A 44 -1.91 10.40 -5.42
C LEU A 44 -1.39 11.80 -5.06
N ILE A 45 -0.12 11.86 -4.65
CA ILE A 45 0.66 13.10 -4.62
C ILE A 45 1.30 13.29 -5.99
N ARG A 46 1.04 14.40 -6.66
CA ARG A 46 1.62 14.72 -7.96
C ARG A 46 2.18 16.14 -7.95
N ALA A 47 3.46 16.28 -8.27
CA ALA A 47 4.16 17.56 -8.30
C ALA A 47 5.19 17.58 -9.44
N LYS A 48 5.73 18.75 -9.78
CA LYS A 48 6.80 18.87 -10.78
C LYS A 48 8.16 19.10 -10.13
N PHE A 49 9.21 18.73 -10.85
CA PHE A 49 10.57 19.11 -10.49
C PHE A 49 10.69 20.63 -10.25
N GLY A 50 11.32 21.00 -9.14
CA GLY A 50 11.50 22.41 -8.74
C GLY A 50 10.27 23.05 -8.07
N ASP A 51 9.19 22.31 -7.85
CA ASP A 51 8.11 22.75 -6.95
C ASP A 51 8.51 22.57 -5.48
N GLN A 52 7.83 23.29 -4.60
CA GLN A 52 7.85 23.06 -3.17
C GLN A 52 6.60 22.27 -2.78
N LEU A 53 6.78 21.14 -2.11
CA LEU A 53 5.68 20.29 -1.66
C LEU A 53 5.43 20.54 -0.17
N ARG A 54 4.18 20.84 0.20
CA ARG A 54 3.72 20.98 1.58
C ARG A 54 2.58 20.01 1.86
N ILE A 55 2.75 19.18 2.88
CA ILE A 55 1.78 18.13 3.21
C ILE A 55 1.43 18.24 4.69
N HIS A 56 0.17 18.56 4.96
CA HIS A 56 -0.40 18.55 6.29
C HIS A 56 -0.95 17.16 6.60
N ILE A 57 -0.46 16.55 7.67
CA ILE A 57 -0.96 15.27 8.19
C ILE A 57 -1.65 15.53 9.52
N THR A 58 -2.93 15.19 9.60
CA THR A 58 -3.67 15.11 10.87
C THR A 58 -3.81 13.66 11.29
N ASN A 59 -3.22 13.28 12.43
CA ASN A 59 -3.37 11.94 12.97
C ASN A 59 -4.69 11.81 13.72
N MET A 60 -5.67 11.08 13.18
CA MET A 60 -6.95 10.76 13.84
C MET A 60 -7.02 9.30 14.32
N LEU A 61 -5.88 8.62 14.43
CA LEU A 61 -5.78 7.33 15.10
C LEU A 61 -6.02 7.53 16.60
N ARG A 62 -6.70 6.57 17.26
CA ARG A 62 -7.11 6.74 18.66
C ARG A 62 -5.99 6.47 19.65
N ASP A 63 -5.19 5.47 19.38
CA ASP A 63 -4.24 4.85 20.30
C ASP A 63 -2.86 4.63 19.68
N GLN A 64 -2.63 5.18 18.48
CA GLN A 64 -1.38 5.03 17.74
C GLN A 64 -0.86 6.38 17.28
N SER A 65 0.43 6.61 17.46
CA SER A 65 1.13 7.66 16.74
C SER A 65 1.36 7.26 15.27
N THR A 66 1.78 8.19 14.43
CA THR A 66 2.13 7.90 13.03
C THR A 66 3.29 8.78 12.57
N ALA A 67 3.93 8.43 11.46
CA ALA A 67 4.92 9.26 10.76
C ALA A 67 4.92 8.84 9.29
N ILE A 68 4.91 9.79 8.35
CA ILE A 68 4.79 9.50 6.92
C ILE A 68 6.15 9.71 6.25
N HIS A 69 6.73 8.65 5.72
CA HIS A 69 7.95 8.66 4.94
C HIS A 69 7.65 8.74 3.45
N PHE A 70 8.50 9.46 2.71
CA PHE A 70 8.39 9.63 1.27
C PHE A 70 9.50 8.84 0.58
N HIS A 71 9.19 7.59 0.28
CA HIS A 71 10.14 6.58 -0.14
C HIS A 71 10.88 6.99 -1.43
N GLY A 72 12.21 6.97 -1.36
CA GLY A 72 13.10 7.29 -2.48
C GLY A 72 13.38 8.79 -2.66
N LEU A 73 12.74 9.67 -1.89
CA LEU A 73 13.08 11.09 -1.91
C LEU A 73 14.31 11.37 -1.03
N HIS A 74 15.29 12.09 -1.58
CA HIS A 74 16.58 12.30 -0.92
C HIS A 74 16.54 13.24 0.28
N MET A 75 15.48 14.03 0.43
CA MET A 75 15.33 15.02 1.52
C MET A 75 16.53 15.97 1.67
N ILE A 76 17.19 16.32 0.56
CA ILE A 76 18.35 17.21 0.57
C ILE A 76 17.97 18.54 1.24
N ASN A 77 18.75 18.91 2.26
CA ASN A 77 18.55 20.08 3.11
C ASN A 77 17.26 20.08 3.96
N ASN A 78 16.46 19.02 3.92
CA ASN A 78 15.21 18.88 4.68
C ASN A 78 15.13 17.52 5.43
N PRO A 79 16.18 17.07 6.15
CA PRO A 79 16.20 15.73 6.75
C PRO A 79 15.11 15.52 7.80
N TRP A 80 14.63 16.60 8.44
CA TRP A 80 13.53 16.56 9.41
C TRP A 80 12.17 16.20 8.78
N ALA A 81 12.04 16.30 7.45
CA ALA A 81 10.83 15.96 6.71
C ALA A 81 10.83 14.52 6.16
N ASP A 82 11.85 13.73 6.50
CA ASP A 82 11.99 12.36 6.02
C ASP A 82 10.92 11.40 6.56
N GLY A 83 10.33 11.68 7.73
CA GLY A 83 9.18 10.90 8.19
C GLY A 83 9.49 9.60 8.92
N THR A 84 10.75 9.37 9.28
CA THR A 84 11.18 8.18 10.00
C THR A 84 11.05 8.39 11.52
N ALA A 85 10.06 7.74 12.13
CA ALA A 85 9.78 7.81 13.56
C ALA A 85 11.03 7.47 14.40
N HIS A 86 11.33 8.33 15.38
CA HIS A 86 12.46 8.20 16.31
C HIS A 86 13.85 8.34 15.67
N ILE A 87 13.95 8.67 14.38
CA ILE A 87 15.21 9.00 13.70
C ILE A 87 15.21 10.47 13.30
N THR A 88 14.29 10.86 12.42
CA THR A 88 14.24 12.23 11.88
C THR A 88 13.20 13.11 12.57
N GLN A 89 12.21 12.49 13.21
CA GLN A 89 11.20 13.19 14.00
C GLN A 89 10.66 12.34 15.16
N CYS A 90 10.03 13.01 16.13
CA CYS A 90 9.09 12.34 17.01
C CYS A 90 7.84 11.90 16.20
N PRO A 91 7.22 10.76 16.54
CA PRO A 91 5.94 10.38 15.95
C PRO A 91 4.86 11.43 16.21
N ILE A 92 3.97 11.63 15.25
CA ILE A 92 2.79 12.50 15.36
C ILE A 92 1.80 11.82 16.32
N SER A 93 1.56 12.42 17.49
CA SER A 93 0.68 11.82 18.49
C SER A 93 -0.77 11.73 18.01
N PRO A 94 -1.60 10.87 18.61
CA PRO A 94 -3.04 10.89 18.40
C PRO A 94 -3.63 12.31 18.49
N TYR A 95 -4.43 12.69 17.50
CA TYR A 95 -5.11 13.98 17.36
C TYR A 95 -4.21 15.19 17.12
N GLU A 96 -2.91 14.97 16.90
CA GLU A 96 -1.96 16.03 16.54
C GLU A 96 -1.81 16.18 15.02
N LYS A 97 -1.21 17.31 14.64
CA LYS A 97 -0.90 17.66 13.25
C LYS A 97 0.58 17.85 13.06
N PHE A 98 1.07 17.50 11.88
CA PHE A 98 2.43 17.78 11.45
C PHE A 98 2.43 18.21 9.99
N THR A 99 3.36 19.10 9.63
CA THR A 99 3.52 19.58 8.26
C THR A 99 4.89 19.17 7.74
N TYR A 100 4.89 18.39 6.67
CA TYR A 100 6.08 18.10 5.88
C TYR A 100 6.23 19.19 4.82
N GLU A 101 7.41 19.81 4.71
CA GLU A 101 7.69 20.79 3.66
C GLU A 101 9.10 20.57 3.12
N PHE A 102 9.23 20.35 1.81
CA PHE A 102 10.51 20.15 1.15
C PHE A 102 10.43 20.46 -0.35
N ASN A 103 11.60 20.69 -0.97
CA ASN A 103 11.70 20.99 -2.39
C ASN A 103 11.84 19.71 -3.21
N ILE A 104 11.13 19.65 -4.35
CA ILE A 104 11.22 18.54 -5.29
C ILE A 104 12.49 18.69 -6.14
N THR A 105 13.42 17.75 -5.97
CA THR A 105 14.71 17.70 -6.67
C THR A 105 14.90 16.43 -7.50
N GLN A 106 13.84 15.62 -7.61
CA GLN A 106 13.82 14.34 -8.32
C GLN A 106 12.57 14.23 -9.19
N THR A 107 12.60 13.27 -10.10
CA THR A 107 11.53 12.94 -11.04
C THR A 107 11.33 11.43 -11.07
N GLY A 108 10.13 10.96 -11.35
CA GLY A 108 9.85 9.53 -11.47
C GLY A 108 8.64 9.06 -10.66
N THR A 109 8.65 7.78 -10.35
CA THR A 109 7.58 7.09 -9.62
C THR A 109 8.07 6.72 -8.23
N PHE A 110 7.39 7.24 -7.21
CA PHE A 110 7.69 7.03 -5.80
C PHE A 110 6.39 6.71 -5.05
N TRP A 111 6.49 6.57 -3.75
CA TRP A 111 5.34 6.32 -2.88
C TRP A 111 5.60 6.89 -1.50
N TYR A 112 4.54 7.17 -0.76
CA TYR A 112 4.62 7.47 0.66
C TYR A 112 4.00 6.35 1.46
N HIS A 113 4.49 6.15 2.67
CA HIS A 113 3.93 5.16 3.58
C HIS A 113 4.21 5.54 5.02
N SER A 114 3.46 4.96 5.96
CA SER A 114 3.83 5.10 7.36
C SER A 114 5.17 4.43 7.62
N HIS A 115 6.04 5.14 8.32
CA HIS A 115 7.31 4.64 8.84
C HIS A 115 7.32 4.65 10.38
N ASN A 116 6.16 4.34 10.96
CA ASN A 116 5.98 4.05 12.37
C ASN A 116 5.47 2.61 12.54
N ALA A 117 6.31 1.73 13.10
CA ALA A 117 6.07 0.28 13.16
C ALA A 117 5.69 -0.29 11.78
N GLN A 118 4.73 -1.21 11.71
CA GLN A 118 4.26 -1.85 10.46
C GLN A 118 2.91 -1.29 9.98
N GLN A 119 2.60 -0.02 10.29
CA GLN A 119 1.32 0.59 9.93
C GLN A 119 1.01 0.60 8.42
N TYR A 120 2.03 0.64 7.55
CA TYR A 120 1.79 0.58 6.11
C TYR A 120 1.23 -0.78 5.67
N ALA A 121 1.57 -1.87 6.36
CA ALA A 121 1.00 -3.19 6.09
C ALA A 121 -0.51 -3.25 6.39
N ASP A 122 -0.98 -2.40 7.31
CA ASP A 122 -2.40 -2.21 7.62
C ASP A 122 -3.09 -1.18 6.69
N GLY A 123 -2.39 -0.65 5.69
CA GLY A 123 -2.96 0.13 4.58
C GLY A 123 -2.47 1.58 4.46
N LEU A 124 -1.62 2.06 5.37
CA LEU A 124 -1.19 3.46 5.38
C LEU A 124 -0.07 3.72 4.36
N LEU A 125 -0.45 3.83 3.09
CA LEU A 125 0.45 4.10 1.96
C LEU A 125 -0.30 4.76 0.79
N GLY A 126 0.43 5.38 -0.13
CA GLY A 126 -0.11 5.90 -1.39
C GLY A 126 0.99 6.32 -2.37
N PRO A 127 0.64 6.61 -3.63
CA PRO A 127 1.63 6.88 -4.67
C PRO A 127 2.09 8.35 -4.70
N ILE A 128 3.31 8.57 -5.20
CA ILE A 128 3.86 9.88 -5.51
C ILE A 128 4.38 9.85 -6.95
N ILE A 129 3.90 10.75 -7.80
CA ILE A 129 4.43 10.94 -9.16
C ILE A 129 5.07 12.32 -9.25
N LEU A 130 6.35 12.36 -9.62
CA LEU A 130 7.12 13.59 -9.79
C LEU A 130 7.43 13.80 -11.27
N ASP A 131 6.76 14.75 -11.90
CA ASP A 131 6.87 15.00 -13.34
C ASP A 131 8.03 15.94 -13.69
N HIS A 132 8.53 15.82 -14.92
CA HIS A 132 9.41 16.80 -15.54
C HIS A 132 9.13 16.87 -17.05
N ASP A 133 9.04 18.09 -17.57
CA ASP A 133 8.56 18.32 -18.94
C ASP A 133 9.43 17.58 -19.99
N SER A 134 10.75 17.44 -19.77
CA SER A 134 11.61 16.71 -20.71
C SER A 134 11.38 15.19 -20.73
N ILE A 135 10.88 14.61 -19.63
CA ILE A 135 10.60 13.18 -19.52
C ILE A 135 9.22 12.90 -20.10
N GLU A 136 8.23 13.70 -19.73
CA GLU A 136 6.86 13.54 -20.21
C GLU A 136 6.75 13.78 -21.73
N GLN A 137 7.59 14.65 -22.31
CA GLN A 137 7.70 14.80 -23.77
C GLN A 137 8.30 13.57 -24.48
N ARG A 138 9.20 12.81 -23.81
CA ARG A 138 9.80 11.58 -24.36
C ARG A 138 8.79 10.43 -24.38
N TYR A 139 7.82 10.49 -23.48
CA TYR A 139 6.90 9.43 -23.13
C TYR A 139 5.45 9.95 -23.11
N ASP A 140 5.01 10.55 -24.23
CA ASP A 140 3.64 11.07 -24.36
C ASP A 140 2.64 9.92 -24.55
N TYR A 141 2.19 9.36 -23.43
CA TYR A 141 1.16 8.34 -23.39
C TYR A 141 -0.24 8.93 -23.19
N GLY A 142 -0.39 10.26 -23.15
CA GLY A 142 -1.65 10.95 -22.89
C GLY A 142 -2.34 10.46 -21.60
N SER A 143 -3.60 10.03 -21.71
CA SER A 143 -4.36 9.45 -20.60
C SER A 143 -3.99 8.00 -20.25
N ASN A 144 -3.08 7.38 -21.00
CA ASN A 144 -2.70 5.97 -20.81
C ASN A 144 -1.49 5.83 -19.87
N ASP A 145 -1.54 6.50 -18.72
CA ASP A 145 -0.53 6.43 -17.66
C ASP A 145 -1.19 5.92 -16.38
N TYR A 146 -0.89 4.66 -16.04
CA TYR A 146 -1.53 3.95 -14.95
C TYR A 146 -0.58 3.72 -13.79
N VAL A 147 -1.07 4.03 -12.60
CA VAL A 147 -0.38 3.74 -11.34
C VAL A 147 -0.85 2.39 -10.81
N ILE A 148 0.10 1.51 -10.50
CA ILE A 148 -0.18 0.16 -9.99
C ILE A 148 0.63 -0.05 -8.72
N ILE A 149 -0.06 -0.21 -7.60
CA ILE A 149 0.51 -0.63 -6.32
C ILE A 149 0.17 -2.09 -6.10
N LEU A 150 1.20 -2.90 -5.88
CA LEU A 150 1.09 -4.31 -5.51
C LEU A 150 1.33 -4.46 -4.02
N GLN A 151 0.45 -5.20 -3.34
CA GLN A 151 0.56 -5.43 -1.90
C GLN A 151 0.22 -6.87 -1.56
N GLU A 152 0.89 -7.42 -0.57
CA GLU A 152 0.39 -8.59 0.16
C GLU A 152 -0.60 -8.14 1.24
N TRP A 153 -1.53 -9.01 1.61
CA TRP A 153 -2.56 -8.67 2.56
C TRP A 153 -2.75 -9.77 3.59
N TYR A 154 -2.99 -9.34 4.82
CA TYR A 154 -3.28 -10.20 5.97
C TYR A 154 -4.67 -9.87 6.49
N HIS A 155 -5.27 -10.74 7.30
CA HIS A 155 -6.55 -10.46 7.94
C HIS A 155 -6.40 -9.97 9.39
N GLU A 156 -5.26 -10.28 10.03
CA GLU A 156 -4.82 -9.72 11.30
C GLU A 156 -4.13 -8.36 11.13
N THR A 157 -4.30 -7.49 12.14
CA THR A 157 -3.56 -6.22 12.21
C THR A 157 -2.07 -6.46 12.42
N TRP A 158 -1.25 -5.49 12.01
CA TRP A 158 0.20 -5.58 12.20
C TRP A 158 0.57 -5.85 13.66
N SER A 159 -0.18 -5.28 14.61
CA SER A 159 0.05 -5.45 16.05
C SER A 159 -0.23 -6.88 16.51
N ASP A 160 -1.29 -7.49 16.00
CA ASP A 160 -1.66 -8.88 16.30
C ASP A 160 -0.62 -9.84 15.68
N LEU A 161 -0.22 -9.58 14.44
CA LEU A 161 0.85 -10.33 13.76
C LEU A 161 2.17 -10.22 14.51
N MET A 162 2.57 -9.02 14.94
CA MET A 162 3.82 -8.80 15.65
C MET A 162 3.79 -9.43 17.05
N THR A 163 2.64 -9.40 17.73
CA THR A 163 2.46 -10.08 19.02
C THR A 163 2.59 -11.59 18.87
N ALA A 164 2.00 -12.17 17.82
CA ALA A 164 2.15 -13.59 17.51
C ALA A 164 3.60 -13.95 17.14
N TYR A 165 4.27 -13.06 16.40
CA TYR A 165 5.66 -13.22 15.98
C TYR A 165 6.66 -13.15 17.14
N GLN A 166 6.50 -12.18 18.04
CA GLN A 166 7.40 -11.94 19.17
C GLN A 166 7.00 -12.70 20.44
N GLY A 167 5.84 -13.36 20.43
CA GLY A 167 5.32 -14.11 21.57
C GLY A 167 6.26 -15.25 22.00
N PRO A 168 6.22 -15.67 23.28
CA PRO A 168 7.09 -16.74 23.75
C PRO A 168 6.87 -18.01 22.93
N TYR A 169 7.97 -18.60 22.46
CA TYR A 169 7.98 -19.90 21.79
C TYR A 169 7.08 -20.89 22.56
N GLY A 170 5.99 -21.35 21.94
CA GLY A 170 5.06 -22.30 22.56
C GLY A 170 4.00 -21.71 23.51
N ALA A 171 3.71 -20.39 23.48
CA ALA A 171 2.54 -19.80 24.15
C ALA A 171 1.22 -20.50 23.74
N TYR A 172 1.20 -21.10 22.55
CA TYR A 172 0.19 -22.01 22.06
C TYR A 172 0.81 -23.41 21.92
N ARG A 173 0.38 -24.37 22.76
CA ARG A 173 0.83 -25.78 22.70
C ARG A 173 0.60 -26.36 21.30
N GLY A 174 1.67 -26.79 20.62
CA GLY A 174 1.61 -27.44 19.30
C GLY A 174 1.89 -26.53 18.10
N SER A 175 2.10 -25.23 18.33
CA SER A 175 2.36 -24.25 17.27
C SER A 175 3.80 -23.77 17.36
N ILE A 176 4.63 -24.31 16.47
CA ILE A 176 5.80 -23.60 15.96
C ILE A 176 5.24 -22.26 15.43
N PRO A 177 5.80 -21.09 15.77
CA PRO A 177 5.43 -19.87 15.06
C PRO A 177 5.82 -20.07 13.60
N VAL A 178 4.85 -20.48 12.78
CA VAL A 178 4.97 -20.48 11.34
C VAL A 178 4.96 -19.00 10.98
N TYR A 179 6.18 -18.48 10.83
CA TYR A 179 6.51 -17.15 10.31
C TYR A 179 5.48 -16.74 9.24
N PRO A 180 5.00 -15.48 9.18
CA PRO A 180 3.81 -15.12 8.40
C PRO A 180 4.00 -15.51 6.93
N TRP A 181 3.49 -16.69 6.58
CA TRP A 181 3.52 -17.29 5.26
C TRP A 181 2.41 -18.33 5.18
N PRO A 182 1.61 -18.33 4.11
CA PRO A 182 1.47 -17.26 3.11
C PRO A 182 0.59 -16.10 3.64
N PRO A 183 0.65 -14.89 3.05
CA PRO A 183 -0.39 -13.87 3.22
C PRO A 183 -1.75 -14.46 2.84
N THR A 184 -2.82 -13.89 3.39
CA THR A 184 -4.18 -14.36 3.12
C THR A 184 -4.60 -14.08 1.68
N SER A 185 -4.12 -12.98 1.11
CA SER A 185 -4.38 -12.59 -0.28
C SER A 185 -3.35 -11.58 -0.79
N PHE A 186 -3.52 -11.17 -2.04
CA PHE A 186 -2.74 -10.10 -2.68
C PHE A 186 -3.69 -9.04 -3.22
N LEU A 187 -3.23 -7.79 -3.23
CA LEU A 187 -3.98 -6.65 -3.72
C LEU A 187 -3.26 -6.01 -4.90
N ILE A 188 -4.04 -5.63 -5.90
CA ILE A 188 -3.67 -4.70 -6.95
C ILE A 188 -4.50 -3.45 -6.69
N ASN A 189 -3.85 -2.29 -6.54
CA ASN A 189 -4.52 -1.01 -6.24
C ASN A 189 -5.58 -1.10 -5.13
N GLY A 190 -5.28 -1.86 -4.07
CA GLY A 190 -6.16 -2.00 -2.89
C GLY A 190 -7.31 -3.00 -3.06
N HIS A 191 -7.42 -3.68 -4.21
CA HIS A 191 -8.44 -4.68 -4.46
C HIS A 191 -7.84 -6.08 -4.64
N GLY A 192 -8.46 -7.07 -4.01
CA GLY A 192 -8.06 -8.47 -4.11
C GLY A 192 -9.25 -9.43 -4.03
N ARG A 193 -8.95 -10.72 -3.94
CA ARG A 193 -9.95 -11.77 -3.75
C ARG A 193 -9.49 -12.75 -2.68
N PHE A 194 -10.41 -13.13 -1.81
CA PHE A 194 -10.21 -14.14 -0.79
C PHE A 194 -11.37 -15.14 -0.78
N ASP A 195 -11.06 -16.43 -0.68
CA ASP A 195 -12.07 -17.48 -0.58
C ASP A 195 -12.60 -17.60 0.84
N CYS A 196 -13.76 -16.99 1.08
CA CYS A 196 -14.45 -17.00 2.38
C CYS A 196 -14.86 -18.40 2.87
N SER A 197 -14.86 -19.44 2.02
CA SER A 197 -15.15 -20.82 2.46
C SER A 197 -14.09 -21.39 3.40
N THR A 198 -12.87 -20.85 3.33
CA THR A 198 -11.73 -21.26 4.15
C THR A 198 -11.82 -20.80 5.61
N LEU A 199 -12.82 -19.99 5.98
CA LEU A 199 -13.03 -19.51 7.36
C LEU A 199 -13.49 -20.61 8.33
N ASN A 200 -14.05 -21.70 7.83
CA ASN A 200 -14.55 -22.79 8.66
C ASN A 200 -13.49 -23.89 8.82
N CYS A 201 -12.66 -23.77 9.86
CA CYS A 201 -11.56 -24.70 10.16
C CYS A 201 -12.00 -26.06 10.74
N SER A 202 -13.25 -26.48 10.49
CA SER A 202 -13.75 -27.80 10.87
C SER A 202 -13.31 -28.90 9.90
N ASP A 203 -12.96 -28.54 8.67
CA ASP A 203 -12.49 -29.46 7.63
C ASP A 203 -11.00 -29.28 7.32
N ASN A 204 -10.35 -30.38 6.92
CA ASN A 204 -8.94 -30.43 6.54
C ASN A 204 -8.77 -29.78 5.15
N HIS A 205 -8.86 -28.45 5.09
CA HIS A 205 -8.82 -27.69 3.83
C HIS A 205 -7.50 -27.90 3.10
N THR A 206 -7.59 -28.16 1.80
CA THR A 206 -6.43 -28.25 0.92
C THR A 206 -6.62 -27.33 -0.28
N LEU A 207 -5.61 -26.51 -0.59
CA LEU A 207 -5.58 -25.69 -1.79
C LEU A 207 -4.74 -26.40 -2.84
N LYS A 208 -5.24 -26.46 -4.07
CA LYS A 208 -4.47 -26.95 -5.21
C LYS A 208 -3.97 -25.76 -6.00
N ASP A 209 -2.66 -25.58 -6.07
CA ASP A 209 -2.08 -24.48 -6.84
C ASP A 209 -2.23 -24.71 -8.36
N SER A 210 -1.89 -23.69 -9.15
CA SER A 210 -1.90 -23.74 -10.62
C SER A 210 -0.95 -24.79 -11.22
N CYS A 211 -0.01 -25.30 -10.43
CA CYS A 211 0.89 -26.39 -10.79
C CYS A 211 0.36 -27.77 -10.36
N GLY A 212 -0.78 -27.83 -9.69
CA GLY A 212 -1.43 -29.04 -9.23
C GLY A 212 -0.93 -29.59 -7.89
N PHE A 213 -0.06 -28.87 -7.17
CA PHE A 213 0.37 -29.27 -5.83
C PHE A 213 -0.73 -28.99 -4.82
N VAL A 214 -0.95 -29.96 -3.94
CA VAL A 214 -1.94 -29.89 -2.86
C VAL A 214 -1.24 -29.38 -1.61
N HIS A 215 -1.58 -28.16 -1.21
CA HIS A 215 -1.10 -27.52 0.00
C HIS A 215 -2.13 -27.69 1.10
N HIS A 216 -1.70 -28.16 2.27
CA HIS A 216 -2.54 -28.04 3.47
C HIS A 216 -2.70 -26.55 3.77
N VAL A 217 -3.93 -26.06 3.68
CA VAL A 217 -4.18 -24.65 4.00
C VAL A 217 -4.03 -24.54 5.50
N GLN A 218 -3.11 -23.69 5.94
CA GLN A 218 -3.08 -23.33 7.35
C GLN A 218 -4.36 -22.59 7.65
N CYS A 219 -5.31 -23.31 8.23
CA CYS A 219 -6.51 -22.73 8.78
C CYS A 219 -6.10 -22.04 10.08
N ILE A 220 -5.56 -20.82 9.95
CA ILE A 220 -5.47 -19.92 11.09
C ILE A 220 -6.93 -19.72 11.50
N PRO A 221 -7.34 -19.97 12.75
CA PRO A 221 -8.66 -19.56 13.21
C PRO A 221 -8.70 -18.03 13.21
N LEU A 222 -8.93 -17.47 12.02
CA LEU A 222 -9.12 -16.06 11.79
C LEU A 222 -10.29 -15.66 12.69
N ARG A 223 -10.08 -14.64 13.53
CA ARG A 223 -11.18 -14.11 14.36
C ARG A 223 -12.33 -13.80 13.44
N SER A 224 -13.52 -14.34 13.69
CA SER A 224 -14.70 -14.08 12.86
C SER A 224 -14.80 -12.58 12.56
N PRO A 225 -15.05 -12.20 11.29
CA PRO A 225 -14.95 -10.81 10.89
C PRO A 225 -15.90 -9.95 11.72
N PHE A 226 -15.33 -9.00 12.44
CA PHE A 226 -16.08 -8.17 13.39
C PHE A 226 -17.01 -7.18 12.67
N PHE A 227 -16.67 -6.80 11.43
CA PHE A 227 -17.34 -5.75 10.67
C PHE A 227 -18.35 -6.27 9.63
N GLY A 228 -18.80 -7.53 9.75
CA GLY A 228 -19.80 -8.13 8.88
C GLY A 228 -19.33 -9.41 8.19
N PRO A 229 -20.16 -10.02 7.33
CA PRO A 229 -19.81 -11.26 6.64
C PRO A 229 -18.73 -11.02 5.57
N CYS A 230 -17.91 -12.06 5.33
CA CYS A 230 -16.96 -12.08 4.23
C CYS A 230 -17.68 -12.16 2.87
N ASN A 231 -17.24 -11.38 1.88
CA ASN A 231 -17.77 -11.37 0.53
C ASN A 231 -16.63 -11.44 -0.50
N PRO A 232 -16.41 -12.58 -1.19
CA PRO A 232 -15.27 -12.77 -2.09
C PRO A 232 -15.32 -11.90 -3.35
N ASN A 233 -16.46 -11.25 -3.63
CA ASN A 233 -16.66 -10.34 -4.76
C ASN A 233 -17.06 -8.94 -4.26
N ALA A 234 -16.46 -8.49 -3.15
CA ALA A 234 -16.72 -7.17 -2.59
C ALA A 234 -16.38 -6.03 -3.57
N HIS A 235 -15.34 -6.21 -4.39
CA HIS A 235 -14.85 -5.22 -5.34
C HIS A 235 -14.73 -5.81 -6.75
N PRO A 236 -14.99 -5.02 -7.81
CA PRO A 236 -14.64 -5.41 -9.16
C PRO A 236 -13.11 -5.54 -9.32
N VAL A 237 -12.67 -6.24 -10.36
CA VAL A 237 -11.25 -6.27 -10.71
C VAL A 237 -10.89 -4.96 -11.38
N ASP A 238 -9.71 -4.41 -11.09
CA ASP A 238 -9.24 -3.21 -11.79
C ASP A 238 -9.03 -3.48 -13.28
N GLU A 239 -9.60 -2.60 -14.12
CA GLU A 239 -9.52 -2.69 -15.57
C GLU A 239 -8.63 -1.56 -16.11
N PHE A 240 -7.59 -1.93 -16.84
CA PHE A 240 -6.69 -0.98 -17.52
C PHE A 240 -6.97 -1.03 -19.02
N LEU A 241 -7.56 0.05 -19.55
CA LEU A 241 -8.01 0.09 -20.94
C LEU A 241 -6.86 0.46 -21.88
N CYS A 242 -6.56 -0.41 -22.84
CA CYS A 242 -5.59 -0.13 -23.89
C CYS A 242 -6.27 -0.16 -25.26
N SER A 243 -6.20 0.95 -26.00
CA SER A 243 -6.68 0.99 -27.38
C SER A 243 -5.72 0.23 -28.30
N HIS A 244 -6.27 -0.54 -29.24
CA HIS A 244 -5.47 -1.30 -30.20
C HIS A 244 -4.42 -0.42 -30.91
N GLY A 245 -3.16 -0.87 -30.91
CA GLY A 245 -2.04 -0.16 -31.52
C GLY A 245 -1.50 1.02 -30.72
N LYS A 246 -1.98 1.25 -29.49
CA LYS A 246 -1.42 2.24 -28.56
C LYS A 246 -0.50 1.58 -27.54
N GLN A 247 0.45 2.36 -27.06
CA GLN A 247 1.28 2.01 -25.90
C GLN A 247 0.67 2.65 -24.66
N ILE A 248 0.93 2.03 -23.50
CA ILE A 248 0.53 2.51 -22.19
C ILE A 248 1.74 2.54 -21.27
N ARG A 249 1.76 3.47 -20.31
CA ARG A 249 2.75 3.50 -19.23
C ARG A 249 2.16 2.86 -17.99
N LEU A 250 2.89 1.91 -17.41
CA LEU A 250 2.56 1.29 -16.14
C LEU A 250 3.62 1.67 -15.12
N ARG A 251 3.19 2.36 -14.06
CA ARG A 251 4.03 2.78 -12.94
C ARG A 251 3.86 1.78 -11.80
N LEU A 252 4.70 0.76 -11.83
CA LEU A 252 4.64 -0.38 -10.91
C LEU A 252 5.37 -0.05 -9.60
N MET A 253 4.70 -0.29 -8.47
CA MET A 253 5.27 -0.18 -7.13
C MET A 253 4.99 -1.46 -6.35
N ASN A 254 6.05 -2.04 -5.76
CA ASN A 254 5.89 -3.11 -4.79
C ASN A 254 5.83 -2.51 -3.38
N ALA A 255 4.66 -2.56 -2.76
CA ALA A 255 4.41 -2.11 -1.40
C ALA A 255 4.18 -3.28 -0.41
N ALA A 256 4.49 -4.52 -0.82
CA ALA A 256 4.48 -5.66 0.10
C ALA A 256 5.59 -5.54 1.16
N SER A 257 5.32 -6.06 2.36
CA SER A 257 6.25 -6.02 3.49
C SER A 257 7.28 -7.15 3.47
N GLY A 258 6.98 -8.28 2.84
CA GLY A 258 7.84 -9.47 2.86
C GLY A 258 7.93 -10.27 1.56
N ILE A 259 7.09 -9.98 0.56
CA ILE A 259 7.02 -10.78 -0.67
C ILE A 259 7.47 -10.02 -1.92
N PRO A 260 8.37 -10.60 -2.74
CA PRO A 260 8.67 -10.10 -4.06
C PRO A 260 7.60 -10.53 -5.07
N PHE A 261 7.18 -9.62 -5.94
CA PHE A 261 6.28 -9.93 -7.05
C PHE A 261 7.03 -10.17 -8.36
N ARG A 262 6.47 -11.04 -9.19
CA ARG A 262 6.75 -11.08 -10.63
C ARG A 262 5.51 -10.55 -11.34
N PHE A 263 5.69 -9.54 -12.17
CA PHE A 263 4.62 -8.91 -12.94
C PHE A 263 4.74 -9.28 -14.41
N TRP A 264 3.63 -9.69 -15.03
CA TRP A 264 3.52 -9.88 -16.47
C TRP A 264 2.09 -9.59 -16.91
N ILE A 265 1.92 -9.33 -18.21
CA ILE A 265 0.61 -9.20 -18.85
C ILE A 265 0.57 -10.25 -19.94
N ASP A 266 -0.44 -11.14 -19.87
CA ASP A 266 -0.56 -12.23 -20.83
C ASP A 266 -0.57 -11.69 -22.26
N GLN A 267 0.24 -12.30 -23.13
CA GLN A 267 0.36 -11.95 -24.55
C GLN A 267 0.90 -10.53 -24.82
N HIS A 268 1.55 -9.88 -23.86
CA HIS A 268 2.14 -8.55 -24.04
C HIS A 268 3.62 -8.54 -23.62
N ASN A 269 4.42 -7.76 -24.34
CA ASN A 269 5.80 -7.48 -23.95
C ASN A 269 5.84 -6.22 -23.09
N LEU A 270 6.74 -6.21 -22.10
CA LEU A 270 6.98 -5.05 -21.24
C LEU A 270 8.38 -4.50 -21.53
N THR A 271 8.46 -3.21 -21.83
CA THR A 271 9.72 -2.47 -21.94
C THR A 271 9.94 -1.69 -20.65
N ILE A 272 11.07 -1.92 -19.99
CA ILE A 272 11.44 -1.19 -18.78
C ILE A 272 12.13 0.10 -19.19
N VAL A 273 11.49 1.23 -18.92
CA VAL A 273 12.03 2.57 -19.25
C VAL A 273 12.66 3.28 -18.05
N ALA A 274 12.32 2.87 -16.83
CA ALA A 274 12.85 3.45 -15.60
C ALA A 274 12.86 2.43 -14.46
N GLY A 275 13.83 2.58 -13.56
CA GLY A 275 13.90 1.91 -12.26
C GLY A 275 14.04 2.95 -11.15
N GLU A 276 13.11 2.96 -10.20
CA GLU A 276 13.01 4.00 -9.17
C GLU A 276 12.94 5.41 -9.79
N SER A 277 13.95 6.25 -9.54
CA SER A 277 14.08 7.60 -10.09
C SER A 277 15.05 7.70 -11.28
N ILE A 278 15.52 6.57 -11.80
CA ILE A 278 16.57 6.51 -12.83
C ILE A 278 15.96 6.00 -14.12
N GLU A 279 15.95 6.85 -15.14
CA GLU A 279 15.61 6.46 -16.51
C GLU A 279 16.70 5.51 -17.03
N ILE A 280 16.27 4.39 -17.62
CA ILE A 280 17.16 3.42 -18.24
C ILE A 280 17.28 3.82 -19.72
N GLU A 281 18.46 4.28 -20.12
CA GLU A 281 18.72 4.56 -21.54
C GLU A 281 18.78 3.24 -22.32
N GLU A 282 18.05 3.17 -23.44
CA GLU A 282 18.21 2.14 -24.48
C GLU A 282 19.46 2.36 -25.32
#